data_AF-A0A0A2SQ28-F1
#
_entry.id   AF-A0A0A2SQ28-F1
#
_cell.length_a   1.000
_cell.length_b   1.000
_cell.length_c   1.000
_cell.angle_alpha   90.00
_cell.angle_beta   90.00
_cell.angle_gamma   90.00
#
_symmetry.space_group_name_H-M   'P 1'
#
loop_
_entity.id
_entity.type
_entity.pdbx_description
1 polymer ?
#
loop_
_entity_poly.entity_id
_entity_poly.type
_entity_poly.pdbx_seq_one_letter_code
_entity_poly.pdbx_strand_id
1 'polypeptide(L)'
;MANSQEFYQPPVSELKRNWGWILGFGILFLILGCIGLGMLVGLTLASMFFFGALLIIGGISHVVDVFKYKEWKGMIWQALIAVLYIAAGCIVLYDPFLASTLITAFLAAVLIVIGLTRVIMAFALKDSKEWGWLLLAGITAIILGILILIQWPVSGLWVIGLFIAIELIMTGWTYIFIAISIKAA
;
A
#
# COMPACT_ATOMS: atom_id res chain seq x y z
N MET A 1 46.69 -0.73 2.25
CA MET A 1 46.35 -0.03 3.50
C MET A 1 45.65 1.27 3.13
N ALA A 2 44.50 1.54 3.79
CA ALA A 2 43.62 2.73 3.72
C ALA A 2 42.90 3.00 2.38
N ASN A 3 41.61 3.28 2.28
CA ASN A 3 40.47 3.32 3.22
C ASN A 3 39.21 3.29 2.32
N SER A 4 38.46 2.19 2.25
CA SER A 4 37.29 2.02 1.37
C SER A 4 35.97 2.00 2.12
N GLN A 5 35.90 2.67 3.27
CA GLN A 5 34.73 2.70 4.16
C GLN A 5 34.48 4.09 4.75
N GLU A 6 34.47 5.14 3.92
CA GLU A 6 33.61 6.29 4.23
C GLU A 6 32.19 5.92 3.79
N PHE A 7 31.54 5.12 4.64
CA PHE A 7 30.09 4.98 4.62
C PHE A 7 29.52 6.39 4.62
N TYR A 8 28.80 6.77 3.56
CA TYR A 8 27.99 7.99 3.51
C TYR A 8 26.91 7.89 4.60
N GLN A 9 27.29 8.24 5.83
CA GLN A 9 26.39 8.53 6.93
C GLN A 9 25.87 9.93 6.61
N PRO A 10 24.60 10.11 6.20
CA PRO A 10 24.07 11.46 6.02
C PRO A 10 24.28 12.19 7.36
N PRO A 11 24.90 13.39 7.36
CA PRO A 11 25.21 14.07 8.59
C PRO A 11 23.88 14.35 9.30
N VAL A 12 23.71 13.79 10.50
CA VAL A 12 22.52 13.94 11.36
C VAL A 12 22.08 15.41 11.54
N SER A 13 22.96 16.37 11.25
CA SER A 13 22.68 17.80 11.19
C SER A 13 21.62 18.21 10.15
N GLU A 14 21.52 17.55 8.99
CA GLU A 14 20.49 17.87 7.99
C GLU A 14 19.10 17.36 8.40
N LEU A 15 19.05 16.18 9.01
CA LEU A 15 17.82 15.61 9.59
C LEU A 15 17.32 16.45 10.77
N LYS A 16 18.22 16.96 11.61
CA LYS A 16 17.88 17.86 12.73
C LYS A 16 17.27 19.19 12.25
N ARG A 17 17.72 19.70 11.10
CA ARG A 17 17.21 20.95 10.50
C ARG A 17 15.76 20.83 10.00
N ASN A 18 15.35 19.64 9.55
CA ASN A 18 14.00 19.40 9.03
C ASN A 18 13.08 18.68 10.03
N TRP A 19 13.51 18.51 11.27
CA TRP A 19 12.76 17.81 12.32
C TRP A 19 11.30 18.27 12.45
N GLY A 20 11.07 19.58 12.44
CA GLY A 20 9.74 20.17 12.57
C GLY A 20 8.80 19.81 11.41
N TRP A 21 9.33 19.67 10.20
CA TRP A 21 8.56 19.21 9.04
C TRP A 21 8.17 17.74 9.17
N ILE A 22 9.09 16.88 9.61
CA ILE A 22 8.82 15.46 9.83
C ILE A 22 7.73 15.28 10.89
N LEU A 23 7.82 16.03 12.00
CA LEU A 23 6.79 16.06 13.05
C LEU A 23 5.45 16.55 12.50
N GLY A 24 5.46 17.65 11.73
CA GLY A 24 4.27 18.21 11.10
C GLY A 24 3.57 17.23 10.17
N PHE A 25 4.31 16.54 9.30
CA PHE A 25 3.77 15.47 8.45
C PHE A 25 3.22 14.31 9.26
N GLY A 26 3.90 13.90 10.34
CA GLY A 26 3.41 12.85 11.23
C GLY A 26 2.06 13.17 11.88
N ILE A 27 1.94 14.39 12.43
CA ILE A 27 0.67 14.88 13.01
C ILE A 27 -0.41 14.99 11.94
N LEU A 28 -0.07 15.50 10.76
CA LEU A 28 -1.00 15.61 9.63
C LEU A 28 -1.54 14.24 9.22
N PHE A 29 -0.68 13.25 9.03
CA PHE A 29 -1.09 11.88 8.68
C PHE A 29 -1.94 11.23 9.78
N LEU A 30 -1.59 11.45 11.04
CA LEU A 30 -2.38 10.97 12.18
C LEU A 30 -3.81 11.54 12.13
N ILE A 31 -3.95 12.86 11.94
CA ILE A 31 -5.26 13.54 11.86
C ILE A 31 -6.04 13.04 10.64
N LEU A 32 -5.40 12.98 9.46
CA LEU A 32 -6.01 12.46 8.24
C LEU A 32 -6.50 11.02 8.41
N GLY A 33 -5.71 10.17 9.08
CA GLY A 33 -6.09 8.80 9.40
C GLY A 33 -7.29 8.73 10.35
N CYS A 34 -7.31 9.54 11.41
CA CYS A 34 -8.45 9.64 12.32
C CYS A 34 -9.74 10.13 11.61
N ILE A 35 -9.64 11.13 10.75
CA ILE A 35 -10.76 11.60 9.91
C ILE A 35 -11.19 10.48 8.95
N GLY A 36 -10.23 9.78 8.36
CA GLY A 36 -10.44 8.63 7.49
C GLY A 36 -11.26 7.52 8.14
N LEU A 37 -11.00 7.21 9.42
CA LEU A 37 -11.81 6.26 10.20
C LEU A 37 -13.27 6.70 10.36
N GLY A 38 -13.53 8.01 10.45
CA GLY A 38 -14.90 8.55 10.49
C GLY A 38 -15.61 8.52 9.14
N MET A 39 -14.87 8.41 8.03
CA MET A 39 -15.38 8.53 6.67
C MET A 39 -14.84 7.44 5.73
N LEU A 40 -14.87 6.18 6.19
CA LEU A 40 -14.29 5.02 5.48
C LEU A 40 -14.73 4.89 4.02
N VAL A 41 -16.03 5.07 3.75
CA VAL A 41 -16.57 4.98 2.38
C VAL A 41 -16.01 6.11 1.49
N GLY A 42 -15.94 7.33 2.03
CA GLY A 42 -15.35 8.46 1.32
C GLY A 42 -13.87 8.25 1.01
N LEU A 43 -13.13 7.69 1.96
CA LEU A 43 -11.71 7.38 1.79
C LEU A 43 -11.48 6.25 0.76
N THR A 44 -12.30 5.20 0.77
CA THR A 44 -12.31 4.17 -0.27
C THR A 44 -12.54 4.80 -1.65
N LEU A 45 -13.59 5.60 -1.81
CA LEU A 45 -13.92 6.23 -3.09
C LEU A 45 -12.81 7.17 -3.57
N ALA A 46 -12.30 8.04 -2.69
CA ALA A 46 -11.21 8.94 -3.02
C ALA A 46 -9.96 8.16 -3.50
N SER A 47 -9.65 7.05 -2.83
CA SER A 47 -8.54 6.18 -3.24
C SER A 47 -8.78 5.52 -4.60
N MET A 48 -10.01 5.12 -4.91
CA MET A 48 -10.36 4.54 -6.21
C MET A 48 -10.27 5.56 -7.34
N PHE A 49 -10.74 6.79 -7.12
CA PHE A 49 -10.58 7.88 -8.08
C PHE A 49 -9.11 8.18 -8.33
N PHE A 50 -8.31 8.24 -7.27
CA PHE A 50 -6.87 8.44 -7.39
C PHE A 50 -6.21 7.28 -8.15
N PHE A 51 -6.55 6.04 -7.83
CA PHE A 51 -6.04 4.85 -8.51
C PHE A 51 -6.43 4.81 -10.00
N GLY A 52 -7.68 5.10 -10.34
CA GLY A 52 -8.14 5.20 -11.72
C GLY A 52 -7.42 6.30 -12.52
N ALA A 53 -7.17 7.46 -11.90
CA ALA A 53 -6.38 8.52 -12.52
C ALA A 53 -4.93 8.09 -12.77
N LEU A 54 -4.29 7.40 -11.81
CA LEU A 54 -2.95 6.85 -11.98
C LEU A 54 -2.89 5.83 -13.13
N LEU A 55 -3.90 4.98 -13.28
CA LEU A 55 -3.97 4.03 -14.40
C LEU A 55 -4.03 4.74 -15.76
N ILE A 56 -4.79 5.83 -15.87
CA ILE A 56 -4.84 6.63 -17.10
C ILE A 56 -3.48 7.28 -17.38
N ILE A 57 -2.85 7.90 -16.37
CA ILE A 57 -1.53 8.53 -16.52
C ILE A 57 -0.47 7.49 -16.92
N GLY A 58 -0.49 6.30 -16.30
CA GLY A 58 0.38 5.18 -16.66
C GLY A 58 0.12 4.69 -18.09
N GLY A 59 -1.14 4.59 -18.49
CA GLY A 59 -1.55 4.27 -19.86
C GLY A 59 -1.01 5.26 -20.88
N ILE A 60 -1.15 6.57 -20.62
CA ILE A 60 -0.61 7.63 -21.48
C ILE A 60 0.93 7.53 -21.58
N SER A 61 1.59 7.23 -20.47
CA SER A 61 3.06 7.04 -20.45
C SER A 61 3.47 5.87 -21.36
N HIS A 62 2.76 4.75 -21.31
CA HIS A 62 2.99 3.63 -22.21
C HIS A 62 2.70 3.98 -23.69
N VAL A 63 1.70 4.82 -23.97
CA VAL A 63 1.45 5.32 -25.33
C VAL A 63 2.68 6.11 -25.84
N VAL A 64 3.25 6.98 -25.01
CA VAL A 64 4.45 7.75 -25.38
C VAL A 64 5.63 6.83 -25.71
N ASP A 65 5.83 5.76 -24.93
CA ASP A 65 6.90 4.80 -25.17
C ASP A 65 6.75 4.07 -26.51
N VAL A 66 5.52 3.70 -26.89
CA VAL A 66 5.21 3.08 -28.19
C VAL A 66 5.61 3.99 -29.36
N PHE A 67 5.46 5.30 -29.22
CA PHE A 67 5.87 6.26 -30.25
C PHE A 67 7.38 6.51 -30.28
N LYS A 68 8.08 6.35 -29.16
CA LYS A 68 9.51 6.65 -29.02
C LYS A 68 10.42 5.52 -29.51
N TYR A 69 9.98 4.27 -29.41
CA TYR A 69 10.76 3.08 -29.78
C TYR A 69 10.07 2.24 -30.88
N LYS A 70 9.88 2.84 -32.07
CA LYS A 70 9.19 2.21 -33.22
C LYS A 70 9.81 0.90 -33.74
N GLU A 71 11.07 0.58 -33.41
CA GLU A 71 11.80 -0.55 -34.01
C GLU A 71 12.06 -1.72 -33.05
N TRP A 72 11.47 -1.73 -31.85
CA TRP A 72 11.72 -2.82 -30.89
C TRP A 72 10.63 -3.89 -30.92
N LYS A 73 11.05 -5.16 -30.82
CA LYS A 73 10.23 -6.40 -30.87
C LYS A 73 9.09 -6.45 -29.82
N GLY A 74 8.99 -5.46 -28.93
CA GLY A 74 7.99 -5.33 -27.86
C GLY A 74 6.89 -4.29 -28.10
N MET A 75 6.86 -3.59 -29.23
CA MET A 75 5.88 -2.51 -29.50
C MET A 75 4.42 -2.95 -29.36
N ILE A 76 4.06 -4.14 -29.88
CA ILE A 76 2.69 -4.68 -29.81
C ILE A 76 2.28 -4.95 -28.36
N TRP A 77 3.19 -5.47 -27.55
CA TRP A 77 2.94 -5.73 -26.13
C TRP A 77 2.75 -4.43 -25.34
N GLN A 78 3.57 -3.41 -25.62
CA GLN A 78 3.43 -2.10 -24.99
C GLN A 78 2.12 -1.40 -25.39
N ALA A 79 1.72 -1.50 -26.66
CA ALA A 79 0.44 -0.98 -27.11
C ALA A 79 -0.75 -1.68 -26.42
N LEU A 80 -0.69 -3.01 -26.29
CA LEU A 80 -1.71 -3.78 -25.58
C LEU A 80 -1.78 -3.37 -24.09
N ILE A 81 -0.63 -3.22 -23.43
CA ILE A 81 -0.55 -2.77 -22.03
C ILE A 81 -1.15 -1.36 -21.90
N ALA A 82 -0.80 -0.44 -22.79
CA ALA A 82 -1.33 0.93 -22.77
C ALA A 82 -2.87 0.94 -22.86
N VAL A 83 -3.43 0.16 -23.79
CA VAL A 83 -4.89 0.02 -23.94
C VAL A 83 -5.52 -0.57 -22.68
N LEU A 84 -4.90 -1.61 -22.10
CA LEU A 84 -5.38 -2.21 -20.86
C LEU A 84 -5.40 -1.22 -19.69
N TYR A 85 -4.32 -0.42 -19.54
CA TYR A 85 -4.22 0.59 -18.48
C TYR A 85 -5.29 1.68 -18.63
N ILE A 86 -5.46 2.22 -19.84
CA ILE A 86 -6.48 3.24 -20.10
C ILE A 86 -7.89 2.66 -19.90
N ALA A 87 -8.16 1.47 -20.41
CA ALA A 87 -9.46 0.82 -20.26
C ALA A 87 -9.78 0.53 -18.79
N ALA A 88 -8.82 -0.05 -18.04
CA ALA A 88 -8.97 -0.31 -16.62
C ALA A 88 -9.19 1.00 -15.83
N GLY A 89 -8.42 2.05 -16.12
CA GLY A 89 -8.60 3.37 -15.51
C GLY A 89 -9.99 3.95 -15.77
N CYS A 90 -10.47 3.90 -17.02
CA CYS A 90 -11.82 4.34 -17.36
C CYS A 90 -12.91 3.53 -16.64
N ILE A 91 -12.76 2.20 -16.53
CA ILE A 91 -13.71 1.34 -15.81
C ILE A 91 -13.75 1.70 -14.32
N VAL A 92 -12.59 1.89 -13.70
CA VAL A 92 -12.48 2.26 -12.28
C VAL A 92 -13.10 3.63 -12.01
N LEU A 93 -12.93 4.60 -12.92
CA LEU A 93 -13.53 5.93 -12.77
C LEU A 93 -15.04 5.95 -13.06
N TYR A 94 -15.52 5.06 -13.94
CA TYR A 94 -16.95 4.94 -14.26
C TYR A 94 -17.75 4.32 -13.12
N ASP A 95 -17.24 3.22 -12.55
CA ASP A 95 -17.87 2.55 -11.40
C ASP A 95 -16.81 2.22 -10.32
N PRO A 96 -16.48 3.20 -9.45
CA PRO A 96 -15.51 3.01 -8.39
C PRO A 96 -16.00 2.00 -7.32
N PHE A 97 -17.30 1.76 -7.20
CA PHE A 97 -17.87 0.81 -6.26
C PHE A 97 -17.62 -0.64 -6.72
N LEU A 98 -17.82 -0.91 -8.01
CA LEU A 98 -17.47 -2.20 -8.60
C LEU A 98 -15.97 -2.45 -8.49
N ALA A 99 -15.15 -1.44 -8.80
CA ALA A 99 -13.70 -1.53 -8.71
C ALA A 99 -13.23 -1.84 -7.28
N SER A 100 -13.75 -1.13 -6.28
CA SER A 100 -13.39 -1.36 -4.87
C SER A 100 -13.79 -2.75 -4.40
N THR A 101 -14.94 -3.24 -4.86
CA THR A 101 -15.45 -4.59 -4.57
C THR A 101 -14.54 -5.69 -5.11
N LEU A 102 -14.07 -5.55 -6.35
CA LEU A 102 -13.15 -6.52 -6.97
C LEU A 102 -11.78 -6.50 -6.31
N ILE A 103 -11.23 -5.30 -6.05
CA ILE A 103 -9.94 -5.14 -5.37
C ILE A 103 -10.01 -5.70 -3.95
N THR A 104 -11.12 -5.51 -3.25
CA THR A 104 -11.33 -6.06 -1.89
C THR A 104 -11.41 -7.59 -1.90
N ALA A 105 -12.07 -8.20 -2.89
CA ALA A 105 -12.08 -9.65 -3.03
C ALA A 105 -10.67 -10.20 -3.29
N PHE A 106 -9.91 -9.53 -4.15
CA PHE A 106 -8.51 -9.88 -4.41
C PHE A 106 -7.66 -9.74 -3.14
N LEU A 107 -7.81 -8.64 -2.39
CA LEU A 107 -7.15 -8.42 -1.11
C LEU A 107 -7.46 -9.54 -0.11
N ALA A 108 -8.74 -9.95 -0.02
CA ALA A 108 -9.15 -11.05 0.86
C ALA A 108 -8.51 -12.38 0.47
N ALA A 109 -8.44 -12.69 -0.82
CA ALA A 109 -7.75 -13.88 -1.32
C ALA A 109 -6.24 -13.85 -0.97
N VAL A 110 -5.59 -12.70 -1.15
CA VAL A 110 -4.17 -12.51 -0.79
C VAL A 110 -3.97 -12.68 0.72
N LEU A 111 -4.84 -12.13 1.56
CA LEU A 111 -4.77 -12.31 3.03
C LEU A 111 -4.87 -13.78 3.43
N ILE A 112 -5.75 -14.55 2.79
CA ILE A 112 -5.88 -15.99 3.04
C ILE A 112 -4.60 -16.72 2.64
N VAL A 113 -4.02 -16.42 1.47
CA VAL A 113 -2.77 -17.04 1.01
C VAL A 113 -1.62 -16.71 1.96
N ILE A 114 -1.45 -15.44 2.32
CA ILE A 114 -0.43 -15.00 3.29
C ILE A 114 -0.62 -15.71 4.64
N GLY A 115 -1.86 -15.77 5.11
CA GLY A 115 -2.19 -16.44 6.36
C GLY A 115 -1.85 -17.92 6.33
N LEU A 116 -2.17 -18.61 5.22
CA LEU A 116 -1.83 -20.02 5.02
C LEU A 116 -0.32 -20.24 4.98
N THR A 117 0.42 -19.40 4.24
CA THR A 117 1.89 -19.45 4.21
C THR A 117 2.49 -19.24 5.60
N ARG A 118 1.97 -18.29 6.39
CA ARG A 118 2.42 -18.05 7.78
C ARG A 118 2.14 -19.23 8.69
N VAL A 119 0.98 -19.88 8.57
CA VAL A 119 0.65 -21.08 9.33
C VAL A 119 1.62 -22.23 8.97
N ILE A 120 1.88 -22.45 7.68
CA ILE A 120 2.85 -23.47 7.21
C ILE A 120 4.26 -23.16 7.74
N MET A 121 4.71 -21.91 7.60
CA MET A 121 6.02 -21.48 8.09
C MET A 121 6.13 -21.61 9.60
N ALA A 122 5.07 -21.30 10.34
CA ALA A 122 5.03 -21.59 11.76
C ALA A 122 5.35 -23.07 11.94
N PHE A 123 4.53 -24.02 11.46
CA PHE A 123 4.82 -25.44 11.69
C PHE A 123 6.24 -25.90 11.30
N ALA A 124 6.87 -25.28 10.30
CA ALA A 124 8.28 -25.53 9.95
C ALA A 124 9.30 -24.95 10.95
N LEU A 125 9.03 -23.79 11.55
CA LEU A 125 9.91 -23.06 12.49
C LEU A 125 9.56 -23.34 13.96
N LYS A 126 9.05 -24.54 14.27
CA LYS A 126 8.56 -24.90 15.61
C LYS A 126 9.61 -24.78 16.72
N ASP A 127 10.90 -24.85 16.37
CA ASP A 127 12.02 -24.72 17.31
C ASP A 127 12.40 -23.25 17.62
N SER A 128 11.79 -22.28 16.93
CA SER A 128 12.02 -20.86 17.18
C SER A 128 11.13 -20.33 18.29
N LYS A 129 11.67 -19.42 19.12
CA LYS A 129 10.96 -18.81 20.26
C LYS A 129 9.70 -18.02 19.86
N GLU A 130 9.62 -17.60 18.59
CA GLU A 130 8.56 -16.73 18.06
C GLU A 130 7.47 -17.49 17.29
N TRP A 131 7.57 -18.82 17.21
CA TRP A 131 6.64 -19.70 16.50
C TRP A 131 5.16 -19.41 16.77
N GLY A 132 4.81 -19.26 18.05
CA GLY A 132 3.42 -19.05 18.47
C GLY A 132 2.83 -17.73 17.97
N TRP A 133 3.65 -16.67 17.91
CA TRP A 133 3.24 -15.37 17.36
C TRP A 133 3.03 -15.43 15.86
N LEU A 134 3.89 -16.18 15.15
CA LEU A 134 3.76 -16.37 13.72
C LEU A 134 2.49 -17.17 13.37
N LEU A 135 2.18 -18.22 14.15
CA LEU A 135 0.96 -19.01 13.99
C LEU A 135 -0.29 -18.15 14.23
N LEU A 136 -0.31 -17.37 15.31
CA LEU A 136 -1.42 -16.46 15.61
C LEU A 136 -1.63 -15.46 14.48
N ALA A 137 -0.55 -14.82 14.01
CA ALA A 137 -0.61 -13.87 12.90
C ALA A 137 -1.13 -14.52 11.59
N GLY A 138 -0.80 -15.78 11.34
CA GLY A 138 -1.32 -16.55 10.22
C GLY A 138 -2.82 -16.82 10.33
N ILE A 139 -3.27 -17.31 11.49
CA ILE A 139 -4.70 -17.59 11.76
C ILE A 139 -5.52 -16.31 11.68
N THR A 140 -5.07 -15.21 12.28
CA THR A 140 -5.75 -13.91 12.22
C THR A 140 -5.90 -13.43 10.78
N ALA A 141 -4.87 -13.57 9.93
CA ALA A 141 -4.94 -13.17 8.53
C ALA A 141 -5.98 -14.00 7.74
N ILE A 142 -6.04 -15.32 7.96
CA ILE A 142 -7.05 -16.19 7.35
C ILE A 142 -8.46 -15.77 7.78
N ILE A 143 -8.67 -15.58 9.08
CA ILE A 143 -9.97 -15.17 9.62
C ILE A 143 -10.42 -13.84 9.02
N LEU A 144 -9.53 -12.84 8.97
CA LEU A 144 -9.84 -11.54 8.39
C LEU A 144 -10.20 -11.66 6.91
N GLY A 145 -9.44 -12.44 6.12
CA GLY A 145 -9.76 -12.66 4.71
C GLY A 145 -11.13 -13.33 4.52
N ILE A 146 -11.45 -14.35 5.32
CA ILE A 146 -12.76 -15.03 5.27
C ILE A 146 -13.89 -14.08 5.66
N LEU A 147 -13.73 -13.27 6.71
CA LEU A 147 -14.74 -12.30 7.13
C LEU A 147 -15.04 -11.27 6.03
N ILE A 148 -14.01 -10.81 5.32
CA ILE A 148 -14.17 -9.89 4.18
C ILE A 148 -14.97 -10.56 3.05
N LEU A 149 -14.72 -11.84 2.75
CA LEU A 149 -15.43 -12.59 1.71
C LEU A 149 -16.89 -12.86 2.09
N ILE A 150 -17.20 -13.12 3.36
CA ILE A 150 -18.59 -13.35 3.82
C ILE A 150 -19.44 -12.08 3.64
N GLN A 151 -18.86 -10.91 3.88
CA GLN A 151 -19.55 -9.63 3.69
C GLN A 151 -19.45 -9.07 2.27
N TRP A 152 -18.86 -9.82 1.34
CA TRP A 152 -18.76 -9.40 -0.05
C TRP A 152 -20.16 -9.39 -0.69
N PRO A 153 -20.55 -8.35 -1.46
CA PRO A 153 -19.74 -7.22 -1.95
C PRO A 153 -19.72 -5.97 -1.05
N VAL A 154 -20.52 -5.93 0.02
CA VAL A 154 -20.66 -4.75 0.91
C VAL A 154 -19.33 -4.37 1.58
N SER A 155 -18.47 -5.35 1.87
CA SER A 155 -17.11 -5.14 2.37
C SER A 155 -16.25 -4.25 1.46
N GLY A 156 -16.52 -4.25 0.16
CA GLY A 156 -15.82 -3.41 -0.83
C GLY A 156 -15.95 -1.92 -0.60
N LEU A 157 -16.96 -1.47 0.16
CA LEU A 157 -17.25 -0.05 0.38
C LEU A 157 -16.32 0.57 1.42
N TRP A 158 -15.91 -0.19 2.43
CA TRP A 158 -15.26 0.36 3.63
C TRP A 158 -13.91 -0.28 3.94
N VAL A 159 -13.65 -1.50 3.47
CA VAL A 159 -12.42 -2.22 3.82
C VAL A 159 -11.19 -1.49 3.33
N ILE A 160 -11.16 -1.02 2.09
CA ILE A 160 -10.00 -0.32 1.52
C ILE A 160 -9.74 0.99 2.26
N GLY A 161 -10.78 1.79 2.51
CA GLY A 161 -10.69 3.00 3.33
C GLY A 161 -10.18 2.71 4.74
N LEU A 162 -10.57 1.59 5.34
CA LEU A 162 -10.06 1.18 6.66
C LEU A 162 -8.55 0.89 6.61
N PHE A 163 -8.10 0.10 5.64
CA PHE A 163 -6.68 -0.21 5.47
C PHE A 163 -5.86 1.08 5.27
N ILE A 164 -6.35 2.00 4.44
CA ILE A 164 -5.70 3.30 4.21
C ILE A 164 -5.68 4.12 5.50
N ALA A 165 -6.79 4.19 6.24
CA ALA A 165 -6.85 4.96 7.49
C ALA A 165 -5.88 4.41 8.54
N ILE A 166 -5.82 3.09 8.70
CA ILE A 166 -4.87 2.42 9.60
C ILE A 166 -3.43 2.72 9.16
N GLU A 167 -3.13 2.62 7.86
CA GLU A 167 -1.81 2.90 7.31
C GLU A 167 -1.39 4.35 7.58
N LEU A 168 -2.30 5.31 7.42
CA LEU A 168 -2.06 6.72 7.72
C LEU A 168 -1.79 6.95 9.21
N ILE A 169 -2.52 6.29 10.10
CA ILE A 169 -2.30 6.38 11.55
C ILE A 169 -0.94 5.79 11.91
N MET A 170 -0.63 4.58 11.43
CA MET A 170 0.65 3.92 11.69
C MET A 170 1.81 4.76 11.17
N THR A 171 1.72 5.24 9.93
CA THR A 171 2.71 6.14 9.33
C THR A 171 2.86 7.43 10.16
N GLY A 172 1.75 8.03 10.59
CA GLY A 172 1.76 9.21 11.45
C GLY A 172 2.53 8.98 12.74
N TRP A 173 2.26 7.87 13.43
CA TRP A 173 3.00 7.46 14.63
C TRP A 173 4.49 7.24 14.34
N THR A 174 4.84 6.53 13.27
CA THR A 174 6.23 6.31 12.86
C THR A 174 6.97 7.63 12.64
N TYR A 175 6.37 8.59 11.93
CA TYR A 175 6.98 9.89 11.69
C TYR A 175 7.14 10.71 12.98
N ILE A 176 6.16 10.67 13.90
CA ILE A 176 6.26 11.33 15.19
C ILE A 176 7.40 10.73 16.03
N PHE A 177 7.53 9.41 16.08
CA PHE A 177 8.63 8.75 16.79
C PHE A 177 10.00 9.07 16.18
N ILE A 178 10.12 9.01 14.85
CA ILE A 178 11.35 9.35 14.12
C ILE A 178 11.71 10.81 14.35
N ALA A 179 10.72 11.70 14.35
CA ALA A 179 10.95 13.07 14.76
C ALA A 179 11.53 13.05 16.18
N ILE A 180 10.77 12.63 17.20
CA ILE A 180 11.22 12.71 18.60
C ILE A 180 12.64 12.13 18.81
N SER A 181 13.00 11.03 18.14
CA SER A 181 14.35 10.47 18.19
C SER A 181 15.42 11.37 17.56
N ILE A 182 15.16 11.99 16.41
CA ILE A 182 16.07 12.98 15.77
C ILE A 182 16.26 14.23 16.63
N LYS A 183 15.25 14.67 17.39
CA LYS A 183 15.39 15.79 18.32
C LYS A 183 16.16 15.41 19.59
N ALA A 184 16.08 14.15 20.01
CA ALA A 184 16.75 13.65 21.19
C ALA A 184 18.23 13.29 20.95
N ALA A 185 18.60 12.93 19.70
CA ALA A 185 19.97 12.83 19.22
C ALA A 185 20.62 14.21 19.06
#